data_AF-A0A1V9D8R8-F1
#
_entry.id   AF-A0A1V9D8R8-F1
#
_cell.length_a   1.000
_cell.length_b   1.000
_cell.length_c   1.000
_cell.angle_alpha   90.00
_cell.angle_beta   90.00
_cell.angle_gamma   90.00
#
_symmetry.space_group_name_H-M   'P 1'
#
loop_
_entity.id
_entity.type
_entity.pdbx_description
1 polymer ?
#
loop_
_entity_poly.entity_id
_entity_poly.type
_entity_poly.pdbx_seq_one_letter_code
_entity_poly.pdbx_strand_id
1 'polypeptide(L)'
;MIKRLLLLDELEGVKLTVIVELSAAQPDSAMVNHKKLWGLLQDRGVNIEGISDKVSFIRKNNDGLKISGVGVIDLSQEGVISSLINAENNVYFAISRYKLKKIDYGEGRSYWMNETWREGGVVFFALGFFDEPSCEIAAMGNKEEILNLIAN
;
A
#
# COMPACT_ATOMS: atom_id res chain seq x y z
N MET A 1 -10.10 -7.01 -29.22
CA MET A 1 -10.94 -6.25 -28.26
C MET A 1 -9.97 -5.43 -27.42
N ILE A 2 -9.88 -4.13 -27.67
CA ILE A 2 -8.99 -3.23 -26.93
C ILE A 2 -9.82 -2.69 -25.76
N LYS A 3 -9.46 -3.08 -24.53
CA LYS A 3 -10.07 -2.56 -23.31
C LYS A 3 -9.55 -1.16 -23.03
N ARG A 4 -10.44 -0.25 -22.64
CA ARG A 4 -10.11 1.16 -22.41
C ARG A 4 -9.51 1.25 -21.01
N LEU A 5 -8.26 1.72 -20.88
CA LEU A 5 -7.79 2.20 -19.57
C LEU A 5 -8.72 3.33 -19.13
N LEU A 6 -9.24 3.26 -17.90
CA LEU A 6 -10.02 4.32 -17.27
C LEU A 6 -9.36 5.67 -17.54
N LEU A 7 -10.15 6.64 -18.03
CA LEU A 7 -9.64 8.00 -18.20
C LEU A 7 -9.45 8.64 -16.82
N LEU A 8 -8.39 9.42 -16.64
CA LEU A 8 -8.08 10.14 -15.40
C LEU A 8 -9.26 10.96 -14.86
N ASP A 9 -10.13 11.42 -15.75
CA ASP A 9 -11.31 12.24 -15.47
C ASP A 9 -12.42 11.45 -14.74
N GLU A 10 -12.45 10.12 -14.88
CA GLU A 10 -13.39 9.21 -14.20
C GLU A 10 -12.92 8.86 -12.76
N LEU A 11 -11.70 9.28 -12.40
CA LEU A 11 -11.05 9.06 -11.10
C LEU A 11 -11.15 10.28 -10.17
N GLU A 12 -12.01 11.26 -10.46
CA GLU A 12 -12.14 12.45 -9.61
C GLU A 12 -12.49 12.06 -8.16
N GLY A 13 -11.60 12.41 -7.22
CA GLY A 13 -11.71 12.04 -5.80
C GLY A 13 -11.21 10.63 -5.43
N VAL A 14 -10.77 9.83 -6.40
CA VAL A 14 -10.15 8.53 -6.20
C VAL A 14 -8.66 8.72 -5.90
N LYS A 15 -8.17 8.11 -4.83
CA LYS A 15 -6.75 8.18 -4.45
C LYS A 15 -6.10 6.82 -4.59
N LEU A 16 -4.85 6.81 -5.09
CA LEU A 16 -3.98 5.65 -4.94
C LEU A 16 -3.40 5.68 -3.54
N THR A 17 -3.82 4.74 -2.70
CA THR A 17 -3.30 4.56 -1.35
C THR A 17 -2.36 3.37 -1.33
N VAL A 18 -1.43 3.36 -0.38
CA VAL A 18 -0.52 2.25 -0.14
C VAL A 18 -0.51 1.89 1.34
N ILE A 19 -0.42 0.60 1.62
CA ILE A 19 0.02 0.08 2.91
C ILE A 19 1.29 -0.74 2.71
N VAL A 20 2.29 -0.46 3.55
CA VAL A 20 3.54 -1.20 3.60
C VAL A 20 3.70 -1.77 4.99
N GLU A 21 4.17 -3.00 5.07
CA GLU A 21 4.56 -3.65 6.31
C GLU A 21 5.99 -4.17 6.17
N LEU A 22 6.89 -3.81 7.08
CA LEU A 22 8.25 -4.35 7.04
C LEU A 22 8.19 -5.87 7.21
N SER A 23 8.80 -6.59 6.28
CA SER A 23 8.86 -8.06 6.28
C SER A 23 9.42 -8.61 7.60
N ALA A 24 10.59 -8.11 8.02
CA ALA A 24 11.24 -8.50 9.26
C ALA A 24 10.75 -7.68 10.48
N ALA A 25 10.63 -8.35 11.63
CA ALA A 25 10.49 -7.68 12.91
C ALA A 25 11.71 -6.79 13.19
N GLN A 26 11.47 -5.60 13.73
CA GLN A 26 12.51 -4.62 14.02
C GLN A 26 12.84 -4.64 15.52
N PRO A 27 14.08 -4.33 15.93
CA PRO A 27 14.41 -4.22 17.33
C PRO A 27 13.67 -3.04 17.98
N ASP A 28 13.25 -3.22 19.24
CA ASP A 28 12.67 -2.14 20.06
C ASP A 28 13.77 -1.17 20.51
N SER A 29 14.17 -0.29 19.59
CA SER A 29 15.27 0.66 19.77
C SER A 29 14.79 2.11 19.59
N ALA A 30 15.52 3.05 20.17
CA ALA A 30 15.22 4.48 20.02
C ALA A 30 15.23 4.93 18.55
N MET A 31 16.17 4.40 17.74
CA MET A 31 16.26 4.70 16.32
C MET A 31 15.01 4.25 15.56
N VAL A 32 14.57 3.01 15.78
CA VAL A 32 13.38 2.44 15.14
C VAL A 32 12.13 3.22 15.53
N ASN A 33 11.97 3.54 16.81
CA ASN A 33 10.83 4.31 17.31
C ASN A 33 10.81 5.77 16.80
N HIS A 34 11.98 6.36 16.55
CA HIS A 34 12.10 7.69 15.97
C HIS A 34 11.79 7.71 14.46
N LYS A 35 12.45 6.85 13.68
CA LYS A 35 12.32 6.81 12.21
C LYS A 35 10.98 6.22 11.74
N LYS A 36 10.44 5.25 12.50
CA LYS A 36 9.22 4.50 12.18
C LYS A 36 9.29 3.92 10.76
N LEU A 37 8.14 3.62 10.13
CA LEU A 37 8.15 3.01 8.79
C LEU A 37 8.86 3.90 7.76
N TRP A 38 8.38 5.13 7.60
CA TRP A 38 8.76 5.96 6.46
C TRP A 38 10.22 6.39 6.51
N GLY A 39 10.76 6.70 7.70
CA GLY A 39 12.18 7.01 7.84
C GLY A 39 13.06 5.77 7.60
N LEU A 40 12.64 4.58 8.04
CA LEU A 40 13.38 3.34 7.77
C LEU A 40 13.38 2.98 6.28
N LEU A 41 12.27 3.21 5.56
CA LEU A 41 12.22 3.01 4.11
C LEU A 41 13.07 4.05 3.37
N GLN A 42 13.05 5.31 3.81
CA GLN A 42 13.89 6.36 3.22
C GLN A 42 15.38 6.04 3.34
N ASP A 43 15.85 5.54 4.49
CA ASP A 43 17.24 5.09 4.67
C ASP A 43 17.64 3.97 3.70
N ARG A 44 16.67 3.18 3.23
CA ARG A 44 16.86 2.08 2.27
C ARG A 44 16.75 2.53 0.81
N GLY A 45 16.63 3.85 0.56
CA GLY A 45 16.56 4.41 -0.77
C GLY A 45 15.16 4.43 -1.38
N VAL A 46 14.10 4.20 -0.60
CA VAL A 46 12.72 4.33 -1.10
C VAL A 46 12.38 5.80 -1.32
N ASN A 47 11.80 6.13 -2.47
CA ASN A 47 11.31 7.48 -2.75
C ASN A 47 10.00 7.73 -1.99
N ILE A 48 10.11 8.24 -0.76
CA ILE A 48 8.96 8.57 0.08
C ILE A 48 8.42 10.00 -0.14
N GLU A 49 9.06 10.80 -0.98
CA GLU A 49 8.67 12.21 -1.21
C GLU A 49 7.33 12.28 -1.96
N GLY A 50 7.13 11.40 -2.94
CA GLY A 50 5.86 11.24 -3.66
C GLY A 50 4.76 10.50 -2.89
N ILE A 51 4.84 10.44 -1.56
CA ILE A 51 3.82 9.84 -0.70
C ILE A 51 3.32 10.91 0.27
N SER A 52 2.03 11.24 0.28
CA SER A 52 1.42 12.17 1.24
C SER A 52 0.64 11.42 2.32
N ASP A 53 0.12 12.14 3.33
CA ASP A 53 -0.71 11.58 4.41
C ASP A 53 -0.06 10.36 5.12
N LYS A 54 1.27 10.41 5.26
CA LYS A 54 2.08 9.32 5.81
C LYS A 54 1.79 9.08 7.28
N VAL A 55 1.36 7.87 7.62
CA VAL A 55 1.17 7.41 9.00
C VAL A 55 1.92 6.10 9.21
N SER A 56 2.55 5.93 10.38
CA SER A 56 3.23 4.69 10.76
C SER A 56 2.62 4.08 12.01
N PHE A 57 2.62 2.76 12.07
CA PHE A 57 2.08 1.93 13.14
C PHE A 57 3.15 0.99 13.64
N ILE A 58 3.18 0.80 14.96
CA ILE A 58 4.14 -0.07 15.62
C ILE A 58 3.34 -1.00 16.52
N ARG A 59 3.48 -2.31 16.30
CA ARG A 59 2.93 -3.35 17.17
C ARG A 59 4.07 -4.13 17.79
N LYS A 60 4.01 -4.35 19.09
CA LYS A 60 4.95 -5.22 19.79
C LYS A 60 4.51 -6.67 19.65
N ASN A 61 5.40 -7.50 19.14
CA ASN A 61 5.27 -8.94 19.06
C ASN A 61 6.39 -9.60 19.90
N ASN A 62 6.35 -10.92 20.06
CA ASN A 62 7.39 -11.66 20.79
C ASN A 62 8.78 -11.50 20.16
N ASP A 63 8.85 -11.36 18.83
CA ASP A 63 10.11 -11.28 18.07
C ASP A 63 10.59 -9.84 17.81
N GLY A 64 9.95 -8.84 18.42
CA GLY A 64 10.28 -7.42 18.26
C GLY A 64 9.10 -6.57 17.81
N LEU A 65 9.40 -5.45 17.14
CA LEU A 65 8.43 -4.50 16.63
C LEU A 65 8.02 -4.83 15.21
N LYS A 66 6.74 -5.10 14.99
CA LYS A 66 6.14 -5.15 13.66
C LYS A 66 5.73 -3.73 13.27
N ILE A 67 6.27 -3.25 12.16
CA ILE A 67 6.09 -1.87 11.71
C ILE A 67 5.39 -1.86 10.37
N SER A 68 4.31 -1.08 10.30
CA SER A 68 3.56 -0.85 9.08
C SER A 68 3.23 0.63 8.93
N GLY A 69 2.63 1.00 7.82
CA GLY A 69 2.25 2.39 7.58
C GLY A 69 1.51 2.56 6.28
N VAL A 70 0.73 3.63 6.23
CA VAL A 70 -0.11 4.00 5.08
C VAL A 70 0.25 5.37 4.56
N GLY A 71 -0.03 5.60 3.28
CA GLY A 71 0.10 6.89 2.64
C GLY A 71 -0.67 6.95 1.33
N VAL A 72 -0.69 8.14 0.73
CA VAL A 72 -1.31 8.41 -0.56
C VAL A 72 -0.21 8.66 -1.57
N ILE A 73 -0.16 7.87 -2.64
CA ILE A 73 0.84 8.02 -3.70
C ILE A 73 0.43 9.14 -4.65
N ASP A 74 1.36 10.07 -4.88
CA ASP A 74 1.27 11.03 -5.96
C ASP A 74 1.73 10.38 -7.26
N LEU A 75 0.78 10.12 -8.16
CA LEU A 75 1.05 9.49 -9.46
C LEU A 75 1.85 10.37 -10.41
N SER A 76 2.00 11.67 -10.14
CA SER A 76 2.90 12.54 -10.91
C SER A 76 4.38 12.29 -10.62
N GLN A 77 4.69 11.63 -9.50
CA GLN A 77 6.05 11.30 -9.09
C GLN A 77 6.43 9.92 -9.59
N GLU A 78 7.33 9.87 -10.57
CA GLU A 78 7.86 8.61 -11.10
C GLU A 78 8.70 7.87 -10.04
N GLY A 79 8.74 6.54 -10.15
CA GLY A 79 9.63 5.70 -9.34
C GLY A 79 9.16 5.42 -7.90
N VAL A 80 8.09 6.04 -7.40
CA VAL A 80 7.56 5.75 -6.06
C VAL A 80 7.15 4.29 -5.92
N ILE A 81 6.27 3.80 -6.80
CA ILE A 81 5.77 2.42 -6.79
C ILE A 81 6.91 1.42 -6.95
N SER A 82 7.80 1.62 -7.93
CA SER A 82 8.92 0.71 -8.18
C SER A 82 9.90 0.67 -7.00
N SER A 83 10.19 1.81 -6.37
CA SER A 83 11.06 1.84 -5.19
C SER A 83 10.47 1.09 -4.00
N LEU A 84 9.13 1.12 -3.82
CA LEU A 84 8.44 0.41 -2.75
C LEU A 84 8.48 -1.11 -2.96
N ILE A 85 8.06 -1.59 -4.13
CA ILE A 85 8.01 -3.03 -4.44
C ILE A 85 9.41 -3.67 -4.46
N ASN A 86 10.45 -2.89 -4.80
CA ASN A 86 11.83 -3.35 -4.78
C ASN A 86 12.42 -3.40 -3.36
N ALA A 87 11.87 -2.64 -2.42
CA ALA A 87 12.39 -2.54 -1.06
C ALA A 87 11.68 -3.45 -0.06
N GLU A 88 10.42 -3.80 -0.29
CA GLU A 88 9.62 -4.63 0.63
C GLU A 88 8.67 -5.58 -0.09
N ASN A 89 8.48 -6.75 0.51
CA ASN A 89 7.62 -7.81 -0.04
C ASN A 89 6.13 -7.58 0.30
N ASN A 90 5.85 -6.92 1.42
CA ASN A 90 4.48 -6.70 1.88
C ASN A 90 4.03 -5.28 1.53
N VAL A 91 3.90 -5.02 0.23
CA VAL A 91 3.42 -3.75 -0.33
C VAL A 91 2.08 -3.99 -1.02
N TYR A 92 1.08 -3.24 -0.61
CA TYR A 92 -0.28 -3.34 -1.15
C TYR A 92 -0.78 -1.95 -1.50
N PHE A 93 -1.40 -1.84 -2.66
CA PHE A 93 -1.96 -0.60 -3.17
C PHE A 93 -3.48 -0.70 -3.17
N ALA A 94 -4.16 0.43 -3.09
CA ALA A 94 -5.60 0.46 -3.31
C ALA A 94 -6.03 1.70 -4.06
N ILE A 95 -6.96 1.50 -4.97
CA ILE A 95 -7.72 2.55 -5.62
C ILE A 95 -9.05 2.62 -4.87
N SER A 96 -9.30 3.73 -4.19
CA SER A 96 -10.53 3.92 -3.43
C SER A 96 -10.89 5.39 -3.29
N ARG A 97 -12.19 5.67 -3.14
CA ARG A 97 -12.70 6.97 -2.69
C ARG A 97 -12.64 7.11 -1.16
N TYR A 98 -12.20 6.06 -0.48
CA TYR A 98 -12.02 6.05 0.96
C TYR A 98 -11.01 7.12 1.38
N LYS A 99 -11.51 8.12 2.11
CA LYS A 99 -10.63 9.00 2.85
C LYS A 99 -10.04 8.17 3.98
N LEU A 100 -8.73 8.17 4.12
CA LEU A 100 -8.01 7.65 5.29
C LEU A 100 -8.55 8.37 6.54
N LYS A 101 -9.70 7.95 7.07
CA LYS A 101 -10.16 8.38 8.38
C LYS A 101 -9.15 7.87 9.40
N LYS A 102 -9.18 8.44 10.60
CA LYS A 102 -8.37 8.01 11.76
C LYS A 102 -8.66 6.53 12.07
N ILE A 103 -8.09 5.64 11.28
CA ILE A 103 -8.13 4.22 11.50
C ILE A 103 -7.19 3.98 12.68
N ASP A 104 -7.69 3.22 13.64
CA ASP A 104 -6.82 2.57 14.61
C ASP A 104 -6.22 1.34 13.91
N TYR A 105 -5.06 1.54 13.27
CA TYR A 105 -4.37 0.48 12.54
C TYR A 105 -3.70 -0.53 13.48
N GLY A 106 -4.06 -0.52 14.77
CA GLY A 106 -3.83 -1.59 15.73
C GLY A 106 -4.39 -2.95 15.29
N GLU A 107 -5.10 -3.04 14.16
CA GLU A 107 -5.52 -4.30 13.51
C GLU A 107 -4.73 -4.69 12.25
N GLY A 108 -3.77 -3.86 11.80
CA GLY A 108 -2.79 -4.22 10.77
C GLY A 108 -3.31 -4.21 9.32
N ARG A 109 -2.57 -4.86 8.41
CA ARG A 109 -2.84 -4.88 6.96
C ARG A 109 -4.24 -5.36 6.60
N SER A 110 -4.69 -6.46 7.21
CA SER A 110 -5.98 -7.09 6.88
C SER A 110 -7.17 -6.18 7.15
N TYR A 111 -7.11 -5.39 8.23
CA TYR A 111 -8.13 -4.40 8.53
C TYR A 111 -8.22 -3.32 7.45
N TRP A 112 -7.08 -2.76 7.03
CA TRP A 112 -7.05 -1.77 5.96
C TRP A 112 -7.62 -2.31 4.64
N MET A 113 -7.35 -3.57 4.30
CA MET A 113 -7.94 -4.22 3.13
C MET A 113 -9.46 -4.34 3.25
N ASN A 114 -9.95 -4.80 4.40
CA ASN A 114 -11.39 -4.96 4.65
C ASN A 114 -12.13 -3.63 4.58
N GLU A 115 -11.57 -2.58 5.18
CA GLU A 115 -12.15 -1.22 5.09
C GLU A 115 -12.14 -0.70 3.65
N THR A 116 -11.06 -0.95 2.92
CA THR A 116 -10.98 -0.60 1.49
C THR A 116 -12.10 -1.26 0.70
N TRP A 117 -12.31 -2.57 0.88
CA TRP A 117 -13.37 -3.31 0.20
C TRP A 117 -14.78 -2.88 0.61
N ARG A 118 -15.00 -2.57 1.90
CA ARG A 118 -16.30 -2.08 2.39
C ARG A 118 -16.74 -0.80 1.69
N GLU A 119 -15.77 -0.01 1.23
CA GLU A 119 -15.99 1.32 0.66
C GLU A 119 -15.92 1.30 -0.89
N GLY A 120 -16.03 0.10 -1.48
CA GLY A 120 -15.99 -0.09 -2.94
C GLY A 120 -14.59 0.06 -3.54
N GLY A 121 -13.54 0.02 -2.72
CA GLY A 121 -12.17 0.06 -3.20
C GLY A 121 -11.67 -1.29 -3.72
N VAL A 122 -10.62 -1.25 -4.52
CA VAL A 122 -9.91 -2.43 -5.02
C VAL A 122 -8.47 -2.38 -4.53
N VAL A 123 -8.00 -3.50 -3.99
CA VAL A 123 -6.63 -3.70 -3.49
C VAL A 123 -5.81 -4.44 -4.55
N PHE A 124 -4.59 -3.98 -4.80
CA PHE A 124 -3.63 -4.54 -5.75
C PHE A 124 -2.34 -4.92 -5.04
N PHE A 125 -1.72 -6.04 -5.43
CA PHE A 125 -0.41 -6.43 -4.95
C PHE A 125 0.26 -7.40 -5.92
N ALA A 126 1.60 -7.43 -5.89
CA ALA A 126 2.37 -8.33 -6.73
C ALA A 126 2.44 -9.73 -6.11
N LEU A 127 2.16 -10.75 -6.92
CA LEU A 127 2.39 -12.17 -6.63
C LEU A 127 3.67 -12.63 -7.33
N GLY A 128 4.45 -13.47 -6.66
CA GLY A 128 5.64 -14.10 -7.25
C GLY A 128 6.81 -13.17 -7.53
N PHE A 129 6.75 -11.88 -7.19
CA PHE A 129 7.77 -10.88 -7.55
C PHE A 129 9.21 -11.23 -7.09
N PHE A 130 9.35 -12.02 -6.02
CA PHE A 130 10.66 -12.44 -5.50
C PHE A 130 11.07 -13.86 -5.94
N ASP A 131 10.15 -14.66 -6.49
CA ASP A 131 10.36 -16.07 -6.80
C ASP A 131 10.35 -16.36 -8.32
N GLU A 132 9.66 -15.56 -9.13
CA GLU A 132 9.47 -15.79 -10.56
C GLU A 132 9.72 -14.53 -11.43
N PRO A 133 10.34 -14.66 -12.63
CA PRO A 133 10.57 -13.52 -13.55
C PRO A 133 9.28 -12.87 -14.05
N SER A 134 8.17 -13.62 -14.05
CA SER A 134 6.83 -13.16 -14.37
C SER A 134 6.07 -12.88 -13.09
N CYS A 135 6.12 -11.64 -12.60
CA CYS A 135 5.26 -11.22 -11.51
C CYS A 135 3.82 -11.02 -12.02
N GLU A 136 2.85 -11.53 -11.28
CA GLU A 136 1.44 -11.27 -11.54
C GLU A 136 0.97 -10.13 -10.63
N ILE A 137 0.04 -9.30 -11.12
CA ILE A 137 -0.66 -8.33 -10.27
C ILE A 137 -2.02 -8.93 -9.93
N ALA A 138 -2.22 -9.24 -8.65
CA ALA A 138 -3.53 -9.63 -8.14
C ALA A 138 -4.34 -8.38 -7.81
N ALA A 139 -5.60 -8.37 -8.23
CA ALA A 139 -6.60 -7.38 -7.84
C ALA A 139 -7.71 -8.06 -7.03
N MET A 140 -8.00 -7.52 -5.85
CA MET A 140 -9.02 -8.04 -4.94
C MET A 140 -9.98 -6.93 -4.53
N GLY A 141 -11.27 -7.22 -4.63
CA GLY A 141 -12.36 -6.29 -4.31
C GLY A 141 -13.70 -7.00 -4.37
N ASN A 142 -14.78 -6.26 -4.09
CA ASN A 142 -16.12 -6.80 -4.26
C ASN A 142 -16.36 -7.17 -5.73
N LYS A 143 -17.21 -8.17 -5.97
CA LYS A 143 -17.51 -8.69 -7.31
C LYS A 143 -17.87 -7.58 -8.30
N GLU A 144 -18.72 -6.65 -7.89
CA GLU A 144 -19.15 -5.52 -8.72
C GLU A 144 -17.98 -4.63 -9.14
N GLU A 145 -17.09 -4.30 -8.22
CA GLU A 145 -15.94 -3.43 -8.51
C GLU A 145 -14.88 -4.10 -9.38
N ILE A 146 -14.62 -5.38 -9.15
CA ILE A 146 -13.75 -6.16 -10.04
C ILE A 146 -14.35 -6.26 -11.44
N LEU A 147 -15.67 -6.48 -11.55
CA LEU A 147 -16.36 -6.49 -12.84
C LEU A 147 -16.26 -5.13 -13.54
N ASN A 148 -16.44 -4.03 -12.82
CA ASN A 148 -16.30 -2.67 -13.35
C ASN A 148 -14.88 -2.37 -13.88
N LEU A 149 -13.84 -2.94 -13.25
CA LEU A 149 -12.45 -2.82 -13.72
C LEU A 149 -12.16 -3.63 -14.99
N ILE A 150 -12.81 -4.78 -15.19
CA ILE A 150 -12.50 -5.69 -16.31
C ILE A 150 -13.48 -5.59 -17.48
N ALA A 151 -14.68 -5.07 -17.28
CA ALA A 151 -15.75 -5.02 -18.28
C ALA A 151 -15.68 -3.77 -19.18
N ASN A 152 -14.85 -2.79 -18.81
CA ASN A 152 -14.51 -1.60 -19.61
C ASN A 152 -13.17 -1.78 -20.36
#